data_AF-A0A7Y9ERB5-F1
#
_entry.id   AF-A0A7Y9ERB5-F1
#
_cell.length_a   1.000
_cell.length_b   1.000
_cell.length_c   1.000
_cell.angle_alpha   90.00
_cell.angle_beta   90.00
_cell.angle_gamma   90.00
#
_symmetry.space_group_name_H-M   'P 1'
#
loop_
_entity.id
_entity.type
_entity.pdbx_description
1 polymer ?
#
loop_
_entity_poly.entity_id
_entity_poly.type
_entity_poly.pdbx_seq_one_letter_code
_entity_poly.pdbx_strand_id
1 'polypeptide(L)' 'MNDCLGNIGIKHEEHRARAIEIGERLEVLKDYPTPPNCTSPFVPIWISEVVGKKKGK' A
#
# COMPACT_ATOMS: atom_id res chain seq x y z
N MET A 1 6.86 9.02 -5.22
CA MET A 1 7.99 8.43 -4.45
C MET A 1 7.59 7.20 -3.63
N ASN A 2 6.32 6.99 -3.28
CA ASN A 2 5.85 5.75 -2.66
C ASN A 2 5.52 4.62 -3.66
N ASP A 3 5.44 4.94 -4.95
CA ASP A 3 5.01 4.02 -6.02
C ASP A 3 5.88 2.78 -6.13
N CYS A 4 7.20 2.93 -6.00
CA CYS A 4 8.13 1.81 -6.07
C CYS A 4 7.92 0.85 -4.89
N LEU A 5 7.89 1.38 -3.65
CA LEU A 5 7.68 0.59 -2.43
C LEU A 5 6.33 -0.14 -2.43
N GLY A 6 5.26 0.56 -2.83
CA GLY A 6 3.92 -0.03 -2.96
C GLY A 6 3.89 -1.15 -4.00
N ASN A 7 4.48 -0.93 -5.17
CA ASN A 7 4.56 -1.97 -6.22
C ASN A 7 5.34 -3.21 -5.76
N ILE A 8 6.43 -3.02 -5.00
CA ILE A 8 7.19 -4.13 -4.42
C ILE A 8 6.26 -4.96 -3.52
N GLY A 9 5.53 -4.34 -2.59
CA GLY A 9 4.62 -5.07 -1.69
C GLY A 9 3.40 -5.70 -2.39
N ILE A 10 2.95 -5.15 -3.52
CA ILE A 10 1.81 -5.67 -4.31
C ILE A 10 2.22 -6.85 -5.20
N LYS A 11 3.43 -6.82 -5.77
CA LYS A 11 3.90 -7.81 -6.76
C LYS A 11 4.76 -8.91 -6.16
N HIS A 12 5.51 -8.60 -5.10
CA HIS A 12 6.42 -9.53 -4.42
C HIS A 12 5.88 -9.84 -3.02
N GLU A 13 5.17 -10.96 -2.88
CA GLU A 13 4.56 -11.37 -1.61
C GLU A 13 5.58 -11.53 -0.48
N GLU A 14 6.76 -12.04 -0.80
CA GLU A 14 7.90 -12.21 0.10
C GLU A 14 8.41 -10.89 0.73
N HIS A 15 8.21 -9.76 0.04
CA HIS A 15 8.63 -8.44 0.51
C HIS A 15 7.48 -7.61 1.07
N ARG A 16 6.25 -8.13 1.06
CA ARG A 16 5.05 -7.39 1.46
C ARG A 16 5.11 -6.90 2.90
N ALA A 17 5.45 -7.78 3.84
CA ALA A 17 5.55 -7.43 5.25
C ALA A 17 6.58 -6.31 5.48
N ARG A 18 7.72 -6.39 4.79
CA ARG A 18 8.77 -5.38 4.85
C ARG A 18 8.34 -4.05 4.23
N ALA A 19 7.63 -4.08 3.11
CA ALA A 19 7.12 -2.88 2.45
C ALA A 19 6.08 -2.13 3.31
N ILE A 20 5.22 -2.87 4.01
CA ILE A 20 4.26 -2.32 4.97
C ILE A 20 4.99 -1.66 6.13
N GLU A 21 5.94 -2.36 6.78
CA GLU A 21 6.71 -1.82 7.90
C GLU A 21 7.46 -0.52 7.52
N ILE A 22 8.07 -0.48 6.33
CA ILE A 22 8.73 0.74 5.84
C ILE A 22 7.70 1.85 5.61
N GLY A 23 6.55 1.54 5.02
CA GLY A 23 5.46 2.50 4.81
C GLY A 23 4.92 3.10 6.11
N GLU A 24 4.74 2.26 7.14
CA GLU A 24 4.31 2.69 8.48
C GLU A 24 5.35 3.56 9.18
N ARG A 25 6.64 3.24 9.03
CA ARG A 25 7.72 4.05 9.61
C ARG A 25 7.91 5.40 8.94
N LEU A 26 7.66 5.47 7.63
CA LEU A 26 7.82 6.70 6.85
C LEU A 26 6.61 7.63 6.98
N GLU A 27 5.41 7.08 7.20
CA GLU A 27 4.14 7.83 7.31
C GLU A 27 3.85 8.78 6.12
N VAL A 28 4.51 8.57 4.98
CA VAL A 28 4.38 9.43 3.81
C VAL A 28 2.98 9.26 3.20
N LEU A 29 2.25 10.38 3.09
CA LEU A 29 0.87 10.45 2.61
C LEU A 29 -0.17 9.77 3.51
N LYS A 30 0.15 9.55 4.80
CA LYS A 30 -0.79 8.99 5.78
C LYS A 30 -2.06 9.83 5.92
N ASP A 31 -1.91 11.15 5.99
CA ASP A 31 -3.03 12.09 6.13
C ASP A 31 -3.54 12.65 4.79
N TYR A 32 -3.15 12.02 3.67
CA TYR A 32 -3.59 12.46 2.36
C TYR A 32 -5.10 12.29 2.22
N PRO A 33 -5.87 13.35 1.91
CA PRO A 33 -7.32 13.27 1.81
C PRO A 33 -7.68 12.30 0.69
N THR A 34 -8.18 11.13 1.07
CA THR A 34 -8.58 10.07 0.14
C THR A 34 -10.11 10.07 0.07
N PRO A 35 -10.72 10.45 -1.07
CA PRO A 35 -12.15 10.42 -1.24
C PRO A 35 -12.73 9.01 -1.06
N PRO A 36 -14.02 8.88 -0.68
CA PRO A 36 -14.69 7.60 -0.61
C PRO A 36 -14.58 6.85 -1.95
N ASN A 37 -14.28 5.54 -1.90
CA ASN A 37 -14.06 4.65 -3.04
C ASN A 37 -12.74 4.85 -3.82
N CYS A 38 -11.86 5.77 -3.43
CA CYS A 38 -10.50 5.85 -3.96
C CYS A 38 -9.53 5.04 -3.10
N THR A 39 -8.48 4.48 -3.73
CA THR A 39 -7.42 3.81 -3.00
C THR A 39 -6.41 4.83 -2.49
N SER A 40 -6.16 4.79 -1.18
CA SER A 40 -5.19 5.70 -0.55
C SER A 40 -3.78 5.46 -1.12
N PRO A 41 -3.00 6.52 -1.40
CA PRO A 41 -1.60 6.40 -1.79
C PRO A 41 -0.67 6.04 -0.62
N PHE A 42 -1.20 5.94 0.60
CA PHE A 42 -0.46 5.46 1.76
C PHE A 42 -0.13 3.98 1.59
N VAL A 43 1.16 3.65 1.54
CA VAL A 43 1.69 2.33 1.14
C VAL A 43 1.02 1.15 1.88
N PRO A 44 0.87 1.16 3.22
CA PRO A 44 0.20 0.09 3.94
C PRO A 44 -1.25 -0.15 3.49
N ILE A 45 -2.03 0.94 3.36
CA ILE A 45 -3.43 0.87 2.92
C ILE A 45 -3.50 0.42 1.45
N TRP A 46 -2.67 1.01 0.58
CA TRP A 46 -2.64 0.68 -0.84
C TRP A 46 -2.37 -0.80 -1.09
N ILE A 47 -1.33 -1.36 -0.45
CA ILE A 47 -0.97 -2.78 -0.56
C ILE A 47 -2.15 -3.65 -0.10
N SER A 48 -2.72 -3.35 1.06
CA SER A 48 -3.85 -4.10 1.63
C SER A 48 -5.05 -4.12 0.69
N GLU A 49 -5.46 -2.95 0.19
CA GLU A 49 -6.61 -2.84 -0.70
C GLU A 49 -6.40 -3.56 -2.04
N VAL A 50 -5.22 -3.42 -2.66
CA VAL A 50 -4.96 -4.04 -3.97
C VAL A 50 -4.83 -5.56 -3.86
N VAL A 51 -4.17 -6.06 -2.81
CA VAL A 51 -4.06 -7.51 -2.56
C VAL A 51 -5.43 -8.09 -2.21
N GLY A 52 -6.24 -7.39 -1.41
CA GLY A 52 -7.63 -7.77 -1.11
C GLY A 52 -8.48 -7.88 -2.37
N LYS A 53 -8.42 -6.88 -3.26
CA LYS A 53 -9.12 -6.89 -4.56
C LYS A 53 -8.68 -8.04 -5.47
N LYS A 54 -7.40 -8.46 -5.42
CA LYS A 54 -6.89 -9.60 -6.19
C LYS A 54 -7.37 -10.96 -5.66
N LYS A 55 -7.59 -11.09 -4.33
CA LYS A 55 -8.05 -12.34 -3.70
C LYS A 55 -9.57 -12.57 -3.81
N GLY A 56 -10.35 -11.51 -3.99
CA GLY A 56 -11.81 -11.60 -4.16
C GLY A 56 -12.27 -11.97 -5.58
N LYS A 57 -11.35 -12.44 -6.44
CA LYS A 57 -11.59 -12.82 -7.83
C LYS A 57 -11.10 -14.25 -8.04
#